data_AF-A0A183HDW6-F1
#
_entry.id   AF-A0A183HDW6-F1
#
_cell.length_a   1.000
_cell.length_b   1.000
_cell.length_c   1.000
_cell.angle_alpha   90.00
_cell.angle_beta   90.00
_cell.angle_gamma   90.00
#
_symmetry.space_group_name_H-M   'P 1'
#
loop_
_entity.id
_entity.type
_entity.pdbx_description
1 polymer ?
#
loop_
_entity_poly.entity_id
_entity_poly.type
_entity_poly.pdbx_seq_one_letter_code
_entity_poly.pdbx_strand_id
1 'polypeptide(L)'
;MKDDSSKLASNATSSKKEKIRRKMPLKIVLRRLPAAMTWEQLETQLNPIPEFEFSEFVAAKSGGGISFSRVYFVFKNDDDIIAFKERFHGYVFVDNEGGESVGIVELAPNPKIPHDKLETAKERDLKCGTIETDHEYKKFLSERENPQKIDPVPLEQLIREIDEKEKMVESNFSLVAFPIN
;
A
#
# COMPACT_ATOMS: atom_id res chain seq x y z
N MET A 1 38.18 52.55 -41.40
CA MET A 1 37.47 52.16 -40.17
C MET A 1 37.83 50.72 -39.88
N LYS A 2 38.16 50.44 -38.62
CA LYS A 2 38.55 49.15 -38.02
C LYS A 2 37.41 48.12 -38.27
N ASP A 3 37.61 46.81 -38.40
CA ASP A 3 38.10 45.83 -37.41
C ASP A 3 38.60 44.58 -38.19
N ASP A 4 39.84 44.12 -38.02
CA ASP A 4 40.41 43.22 -37.00
C ASP A 4 40.00 41.73 -37.04
N SER A 5 41.03 40.89 -37.09
CA SER A 5 40.99 39.43 -37.17
C SER A 5 40.94 38.80 -35.78
N SER A 6 40.20 37.70 -35.57
CA SER A 6 40.69 36.62 -34.68
C SER A 6 39.87 35.33 -34.74
N LYS A 7 40.64 34.24 -34.83
CA LYS A 7 40.34 32.81 -34.71
C LYS A 7 39.95 32.38 -33.28
N LEU A 8 39.39 31.15 -33.21
CA LEU A 8 39.35 30.19 -32.09
C LEU A 8 38.29 30.41 -31.00
N ALA A 9 37.38 29.42 -30.83
CA ALA A 9 37.50 28.42 -29.78
C ALA A 9 36.30 27.45 -29.79
N SER A 10 36.59 26.18 -30.03
CA SER A 10 35.77 25.05 -29.58
C SER A 10 35.55 25.13 -28.07
N ASN A 11 34.32 25.00 -27.59
CA ASN A 11 34.08 24.53 -26.24
C ASN A 11 32.98 23.48 -26.24
N ALA A 12 33.43 22.23 -26.34
CA ALA A 12 32.76 21.12 -25.71
C ALA A 12 32.75 21.40 -24.19
N THR A 13 31.58 21.63 -23.62
CA THR A 13 31.38 21.49 -22.18
C THR A 13 30.31 20.45 -21.96
N SER A 14 30.81 19.22 -21.82
CA SER A 14 30.21 18.20 -20.98
C SER A 14 29.80 18.81 -19.63
N SER A 15 28.54 18.66 -19.23
CA SER A 15 28.24 18.67 -17.80
C SER A 15 27.00 17.87 -17.49
N LYS A 16 27.29 16.65 -17.05
CA LYS A 16 26.55 15.87 -16.06
C LYS A 16 25.11 15.49 -16.45
N LYS A 17 25.00 14.24 -16.90
CA LYS A 17 24.01 13.31 -16.33
C LYS A 17 24.11 13.42 -14.81
N GLU A 18 23.33 14.33 -14.24
CA GLU A 18 23.08 14.38 -12.83
C GLU A 18 22.44 13.02 -12.53
N LYS A 19 23.19 12.16 -11.84
CA LYS A 19 22.62 10.98 -11.22
C LYS A 19 21.49 11.51 -10.35
N ILE A 20 20.27 11.44 -10.87
CA ILE A 20 19.04 11.76 -10.14
C ILE A 20 19.05 10.78 -8.97
N ARG A 21 19.68 11.19 -7.87
CA ARG A 21 19.31 10.71 -6.55
C ARG A 21 17.81 10.93 -6.56
N ARG A 22 17.01 9.87 -6.62
CA ARG A 22 15.56 10.00 -6.57
C ARG A 22 15.30 10.86 -5.35
N LYS A 23 14.94 12.13 -5.56
CA LYS A 23 14.54 13.00 -4.48
C LYS A 23 13.43 12.25 -3.78
N MET A 24 13.46 12.24 -2.45
CA MET A 24 12.38 11.66 -1.69
C MET A 24 11.07 12.28 -2.20
N PRO A 25 10.09 11.47 -2.65
CA PRO A 25 8.89 11.98 -3.27
C PRO A 25 8.17 12.95 -2.33
N LEU A 26 7.76 14.10 -2.87
CA LEU A 26 7.08 15.14 -2.12
C LEU A 26 5.59 14.82 -2.06
N LYS A 27 5.12 14.44 -0.87
CA LYS A 27 3.70 14.27 -0.61
C LYS A 27 3.08 15.62 -0.25
N ILE A 28 2.08 16.02 -1.02
CA ILE A 28 1.26 17.21 -0.73
C ILE A 28 -0.13 16.81 -0.27
N VAL A 29 -0.80 17.73 0.42
CA VAL A 29 -2.20 17.60 0.80
C VAL A 29 -2.98 18.83 0.33
N LEU A 30 -4.12 18.58 -0.32
CA LEU A 30 -5.18 19.57 -0.50
C LEU A 30 -6.23 19.32 0.57
N ARG A 31 -6.27 20.19 1.58
CA ARG A 31 -7.15 20.10 2.75
C ARG A 31 -8.22 21.18 2.72
N ARG A 32 -9.20 21.05 3.62
CA ARG A 32 -10.38 21.93 3.71
C ARG A 32 -11.25 21.86 2.46
N LEU A 33 -11.39 20.68 1.88
CA LEU A 33 -12.42 20.45 0.87
C LEU A 33 -13.79 20.34 1.57
N PRO A 34 -14.88 20.69 0.86
CA PRO A 34 -16.23 20.53 1.38
C PRO A 34 -16.49 19.11 1.88
N ALA A 35 -17.33 18.98 2.90
CA ALA A 35 -17.53 17.73 3.62
C ALA A 35 -18.15 16.63 2.75
N ALA A 36 -19.11 17.01 1.90
CA ALA A 36 -19.82 16.11 0.99
C ALA A 36 -19.16 16.00 -0.39
N MET A 37 -17.95 16.56 -0.56
CA MET A 37 -17.19 16.42 -1.80
C MET A 37 -16.79 14.96 -2.04
N THR A 38 -16.97 14.49 -3.27
CA THR A 38 -16.49 13.18 -3.73
C THR A 38 -15.21 13.30 -4.56
N TRP A 39 -14.49 12.19 -4.74
CA TRP A 39 -13.29 12.16 -5.57
C TRP A 39 -13.58 12.58 -7.02
N GLU A 40 -14.65 12.07 -7.63
CA GLU A 40 -15.01 12.35 -9.03
C GLU A 40 -15.31 13.84 -9.28
N GLN A 41 -16.01 14.48 -8.35
CA GLN A 41 -16.29 15.92 -8.41
C GLN A 41 -15.01 16.74 -8.28
N LEU A 42 -14.18 16.38 -7.30
CA LEU A 42 -12.89 17.03 -7.09
C LEU A 42 -12.01 16.89 -8.33
N GLU A 43 -11.94 15.69 -8.91
CA GLU A 43 -11.16 15.40 -10.11
C GLU A 43 -11.60 16.28 -11.29
N THR A 44 -12.91 16.50 -11.44
CA THR A 44 -13.46 17.42 -12.44
C THR A 44 -13.01 18.86 -12.20
N GLN A 45 -13.02 19.34 -10.95
CA GLN A 45 -12.60 20.71 -10.61
C GLN A 45 -11.08 20.91 -10.70
N LEU A 46 -10.30 19.86 -10.48
CA LEU A 46 -8.84 19.91 -10.56
C LEU A 46 -8.32 19.82 -12.00
N ASN A 47 -9.17 19.48 -12.98
CA ASN A 47 -8.71 19.25 -14.35
C ASN A 47 -8.14 20.52 -15.04
N PRO A 48 -7.04 20.39 -15.81
CA PRO A 48 -6.22 19.18 -15.96
C PRO A 48 -5.34 18.91 -14.72
N ILE A 49 -5.38 17.68 -14.21
CA ILE A 49 -4.55 17.26 -13.08
C ILE A 49 -3.16 16.86 -13.61
N PRO A 50 -2.07 17.33 -12.99
CA PRO A 50 -0.72 16.87 -13.34
C PRO A 50 -0.54 15.37 -13.10
N GLU A 51 0.47 14.79 -13.73
CA GLU A 51 0.74 13.36 -13.59
C GLU A 51 1.22 13.01 -12.18
N PHE A 52 0.52 12.10 -11.50
CA PHE A 52 0.82 11.68 -10.12
C PHE A 52 1.16 10.18 -10.01
N GLU A 53 2.05 9.86 -9.09
CA GLU A 53 2.42 8.48 -8.72
C GLU A 53 1.46 7.91 -7.67
N PHE A 54 0.93 8.77 -6.80
CA PHE A 54 0.03 8.40 -5.72
C PHE A 54 -1.04 9.47 -5.51
N SER A 55 -2.27 9.02 -5.34
CA SER A 55 -3.39 9.84 -4.85
C SER A 55 -4.17 9.06 -3.80
N GLU A 56 -4.64 9.75 -2.77
CA GLU A 56 -5.51 9.17 -1.74
C GLU A 56 -6.53 10.23 -1.29
N PHE A 57 -7.80 10.00 -1.62
CA PHE A 57 -8.90 10.82 -1.17
C PHE A 57 -9.42 10.34 0.18
N VAL A 58 -9.57 11.26 1.12
CA VAL A 58 -10.12 10.99 2.45
C VAL A 58 -11.34 11.86 2.68
N ALA A 59 -12.50 11.21 2.69
CA ALA A 59 -13.78 11.85 2.99
C ALA A 59 -13.81 12.42 4.43
N ALA A 60 -14.69 13.39 4.63
CA ALA A 60 -14.99 13.92 5.95
C ALA A 60 -15.51 12.81 6.89
N LYS A 61 -15.10 12.88 8.17
CA LYS A 61 -15.63 11.95 9.19
C LYS A 61 -17.02 12.40 9.60
N SER A 62 -17.96 11.46 9.72
CA SER A 62 -19.35 11.72 10.13
C SER A 62 -19.52 11.96 11.66
N GLY A 63 -18.49 12.47 12.33
CA GLY A 63 -18.51 12.73 13.78
C GLY A 63 -18.85 14.19 14.05
N GLY A 64 -19.98 14.44 14.73
CA GLY A 64 -20.57 15.77 14.93
C GLY A 64 -19.57 16.91 15.13
N GLY A 65 -19.56 17.84 14.17
CA GLY A 65 -18.66 18.99 14.13
C GLY A 65 -18.34 19.41 12.69
N ILE A 66 -17.61 20.52 12.54
CA ILE A 66 -17.11 20.98 11.24
C ILE A 66 -16.08 19.96 10.74
N SER A 67 -16.45 19.23 9.69
CA SER A 67 -15.62 18.18 9.10
C SER A 67 -15.26 18.54 7.67
N PHE A 68 -14.04 18.20 7.26
CA PHE A 68 -13.53 18.50 5.93
C PHE A 68 -12.98 17.26 5.26
N SER A 69 -13.20 17.19 3.96
CA SER A 69 -12.52 16.23 3.09
C SER A 69 -11.11 16.73 2.75
N ARG A 70 -10.26 15.81 2.32
CA ARG A 70 -8.88 16.11 1.93
C ARG A 70 -8.37 15.07 0.95
N VAL A 71 -7.41 15.46 0.14
CA VAL A 71 -6.71 14.54 -0.77
C VAL A 71 -5.21 14.69 -0.63
N TYR A 72 -4.50 13.57 -0.69
CA TYR A 72 -3.05 13.54 -0.78
C TYR A 72 -2.63 13.25 -2.21
N PHE A 73 -1.59 13.93 -2.67
CA PHE A 73 -0.96 13.68 -3.96
C PHE A 73 0.54 13.52 -3.82
N VAL A 74 1.12 12.75 -4.72
CA VAL A 74 2.56 12.70 -4.99
C VAL A 74 2.69 12.84 -6.49
N PHE A 75 3.11 14.02 -6.95
CA PHE A 75 3.33 14.27 -8.38
C PHE A 75 4.65 13.66 -8.85
N LYS A 76 4.75 13.35 -10.14
CA LYS A 76 6.00 12.85 -10.73
C LYS A 76 7.08 13.93 -10.82
N ASN A 77 6.68 15.17 -11.10
CA ASN A 77 7.61 16.31 -11.22
C ASN A 77 7.40 17.30 -10.07
N ASP A 78 8.50 17.86 -9.56
CA ASP A 78 8.46 18.89 -8.51
C ASP A 78 7.82 20.21 -9.03
N ASP A 79 8.02 20.54 -10.31
CA ASP A 79 7.48 21.77 -10.92
C ASP A 79 5.95 21.76 -10.97
N ASP A 80 5.35 20.59 -11.17
CA ASP A 80 3.91 20.39 -11.17
C ASP A 80 3.29 20.66 -9.78
N ILE A 81 4.05 20.42 -8.70
CA ILE A 81 3.62 20.76 -7.34
C ILE A 81 3.45 22.27 -7.18
N ILE A 82 4.39 23.05 -7.72
CA ILE A 82 4.39 24.51 -7.62
C ILE A 82 3.19 25.07 -8.39
N ALA A 83 3.02 24.64 -9.65
CA ALA A 83 1.89 25.04 -10.48
C ALA A 83 0.53 24.64 -9.85
N PHE A 84 0.44 23.43 -9.29
CA PHE A 84 -0.75 22.97 -8.59
C PHE A 84 -1.06 23.82 -7.37
N LYS A 85 -0.05 24.16 -6.57
CA LYS A 85 -0.21 25.03 -5.40
C LYS A 85 -0.67 26.43 -5.81
N GLU A 86 -0.05 27.06 -6.80
CA GLU A 86 -0.43 28.40 -7.26
C GLU A 86 -1.88 28.47 -7.77
N ARG A 87 -2.35 27.40 -8.40
CA ARG A 87 -3.71 27.35 -8.95
C ARG A 87 -4.78 27.05 -7.89
N PHE A 88 -4.51 26.13 -6.96
CA PHE A 88 -5.54 25.58 -6.08
C PHE A 88 -5.43 26.00 -4.61
N HIS A 89 -4.31 26.58 -4.18
CA HIS A 89 -4.21 27.16 -2.85
C HIS A 89 -5.05 28.45 -2.78
N GLY A 90 -6.09 28.44 -1.94
CA GLY A 90 -7.05 29.55 -1.85
C GLY A 90 -8.25 29.42 -2.79
N TYR A 91 -8.35 28.36 -3.59
CA TYR A 91 -9.50 28.12 -4.47
C TYR A 91 -10.73 27.74 -3.66
N VAL A 92 -11.90 28.26 -4.03
CA VAL A 92 -13.18 27.93 -3.39
C VAL A 92 -13.77 26.72 -4.09
N PHE A 93 -13.77 25.58 -3.39
CA PHE A 93 -14.40 24.35 -3.85
C PHE A 93 -15.84 24.30 -3.40
N VAL A 94 -16.72 23.80 -4.27
CA VAL A 94 -18.16 23.66 -4.01
C VAL A 94 -18.55 22.20 -4.24
N ASP A 95 -19.24 21.59 -3.27
CA ASP A 95 -19.81 20.24 -3.43
C ASP A 95 -21.25 20.27 -3.97
N ASN A 96 -21.81 19.07 -4.20
CA ASN A 96 -23.18 18.92 -4.71
C ASN A 96 -24.27 19.38 -3.73
N GLU A 97 -23.96 19.51 -2.44
CA GLU A 97 -24.89 19.99 -1.42
C GLU A 97 -24.84 21.52 -1.28
N GLY A 98 -23.99 22.19 -2.09
CA GLY A 98 -23.78 23.64 -2.03
C GLY A 98 -22.81 24.07 -0.93
N GLY A 99 -22.11 23.13 -0.30
CA GLY A 99 -21.07 23.39 0.69
C GLY A 99 -19.85 24.01 0.03
N GLU A 100 -19.48 25.21 0.43
CA GLU A 100 -18.30 25.92 -0.04
C GLU A 100 -17.16 25.91 0.99
N SER A 101 -15.93 25.74 0.52
CA SER A 101 -14.75 25.86 1.37
C SER A 101 -13.52 26.23 0.57
N VAL A 102 -12.66 27.05 1.20
CA VAL A 102 -11.38 27.45 0.64
C VAL A 102 -10.37 26.32 0.83
N GLY A 103 -9.93 25.73 -0.28
CA GLY A 103 -8.92 24.69 -0.32
C GLY A 103 -7.53 25.23 0.04
N ILE A 104 -6.77 24.44 0.79
CA ILE A 104 -5.40 24.76 1.18
C ILE A 104 -4.48 23.67 0.66
N VAL A 105 -3.52 24.04 -0.19
CA VAL A 105 -2.46 23.16 -0.65
C VAL A 105 -1.21 23.38 0.21
N GLU A 106 -0.74 22.33 0.87
CA GLU A 106 0.46 22.33 1.71
C GLU A 106 1.22 20.99 1.63
N LEU A 107 2.42 20.92 2.22
CA LEU A 107 3.13 19.65 2.38
C LEU A 107 2.37 18.75 3.36
N ALA A 108 2.28 17.46 3.05
CA ALA A 108 1.59 16.52 3.91
C ALA A 108 2.33 16.40 5.27
N PRO A 109 1.62 16.46 6.41
CA PRO A 109 2.25 16.34 7.73
C PRO A 109 3.02 15.02 7.92
N ASN A 110 2.50 13.94 7.33
CA ASN A 110 3.20 12.66 7.25
C ASN A 110 3.69 12.46 5.81
N PRO A 111 5.00 12.59 5.53
CA PRO A 111 5.56 12.42 4.19
C PRO A 111 5.65 10.96 3.77
N LYS A 112 5.39 9.99 4.66
CA LYS A 112 5.41 8.56 4.31
C LYS A 112 4.30 8.25 3.32
N ILE A 113 4.67 7.61 2.23
CA ILE A 113 3.75 7.11 1.22
C ILE A 113 3.55 5.63 1.50
N PRO A 114 2.30 5.16 1.67
CA PRO A 114 2.00 3.74 1.68
C PRO A 114 2.46 3.15 0.34
N HIS A 115 3.45 2.27 0.40
CA HIS A 115 3.96 1.57 -0.78
C HIS A 115 3.19 0.25 -1.01
N ASP A 116 1.93 0.22 -0.61
CA ASP A 116 1.08 -0.98 -0.56
C ASP A 116 0.49 -1.33 -1.94
N LYS A 117 0.81 -0.55 -2.99
CA LYS A 117 0.54 -0.98 -4.36
C LYS A 117 1.33 -2.27 -4.58
N LEU A 118 0.59 -3.34 -4.89
CA LEU A 118 1.10 -4.71 -5.01
C LEU A 118 2.39 -4.79 -5.85
N GLU A 119 2.47 -4.03 -6.94
CA GLU A 119 3.64 -4.01 -7.82
C GLU A 119 4.90 -3.46 -7.12
N THR A 120 4.80 -2.33 -6.42
CA THR A 120 5.93 -1.80 -5.62
C THR A 120 6.23 -2.60 -4.35
N ALA A 121 5.25 -3.37 -3.86
CA ALA A 121 5.44 -4.28 -2.74
C ALA A 121 6.19 -5.55 -3.17
N LYS A 122 5.86 -6.12 -4.34
CA LYS A 122 6.59 -7.24 -4.98
C LYS A 122 8.06 -6.91 -5.26
N GLU A 123 8.37 -5.67 -5.65
CA GLU A 123 9.75 -5.23 -5.87
C GLU A 123 10.61 -5.22 -4.59
N ARG A 124 9.97 -5.06 -3.41
CA ARG A 124 10.65 -5.00 -2.11
C ARG A 124 10.64 -6.35 -1.40
N ASP A 125 9.57 -7.11 -1.58
CA ASP A 125 9.42 -8.46 -1.04
C ASP A 125 8.86 -9.39 -2.11
N LEU A 126 9.71 -10.34 -2.53
CA LEU A 126 9.38 -11.38 -3.51
C LEU A 126 8.23 -12.30 -3.06
N LYS A 127 7.93 -12.34 -1.76
CA LYS A 127 6.82 -13.10 -1.18
C LYS A 127 5.52 -12.29 -1.09
N CYS A 128 5.52 -11.01 -1.45
CA CYS A 128 4.30 -10.20 -1.45
C CYS A 128 3.35 -10.64 -2.57
N GLY A 129 2.08 -10.90 -2.23
CA GLY A 129 1.07 -11.32 -3.20
C GLY A 129 1.15 -12.78 -3.64
N THR A 130 1.94 -13.62 -2.97
CA THR A 130 2.05 -15.06 -3.31
C THR A 130 1.10 -15.94 -2.51
N ILE A 131 0.23 -15.37 -1.66
CA ILE A 131 -0.70 -16.15 -0.82
C ILE A 131 -1.64 -17.03 -1.65
N GLU A 132 -2.14 -16.53 -2.78
CA GLU A 132 -3.00 -17.28 -3.71
C GLU A 132 -2.28 -18.49 -4.34
N THR A 133 -0.95 -18.43 -4.43
CA THR A 133 -0.14 -19.53 -4.94
C THR A 133 0.31 -20.52 -3.87
N ASP A 134 0.21 -20.13 -2.60
CA ASP A 134 0.67 -20.90 -1.46
C ASP A 134 -0.13 -22.20 -1.28
N HIS A 135 0.58 -23.28 -0.99
CA HIS A 135 0.01 -24.61 -0.88
C HIS A 135 -0.89 -24.75 0.37
N GLU A 136 -0.50 -24.15 1.49
CA GLU A 136 -1.26 -24.19 2.74
C GLU A 136 -2.58 -23.42 2.58
N TYR A 137 -2.53 -22.26 1.93
CA TYR A 137 -3.72 -21.44 1.66
C TYR A 137 -4.72 -22.16 0.76
N LYS A 138 -4.25 -22.82 -0.31
CA LYS A 138 -5.11 -23.63 -1.19
C LYS A 138 -5.73 -24.83 -0.46
N LYS A 139 -4.95 -25.51 0.38
CA LYS A 139 -5.44 -26.62 1.21
C LYS A 139 -6.55 -26.14 2.14
N PHE A 140 -6.34 -25.01 2.82
CA PHE A 140 -7.33 -24.38 3.68
C PHE A 140 -8.62 -24.02 2.93
N LEU A 141 -8.52 -23.41 1.74
CA LEU A 141 -9.69 -23.11 0.91
C LEU A 141 -10.46 -24.38 0.53
N SER A 142 -9.74 -25.45 0.16
CA SER A 142 -10.33 -26.73 -0.20
C SER A 142 -11.00 -27.43 1.00
N GLU A 143 -10.41 -27.36 2.20
CA GLU A 143 -11.00 -27.85 3.46
C GLU A 143 -12.23 -27.03 3.87
N ARG A 144 -12.21 -25.72 3.62
CA ARG A 144 -13.34 -24.82 3.92
C ARG A 144 -14.51 -25.04 2.96
N GLU A 145 -14.26 -25.23 1.68
CA GLU A 145 -15.28 -25.48 0.66
C GLU A 145 -15.82 -26.91 0.75
N ASN A 146 -14.97 -27.86 1.13
CA ASN A 146 -15.32 -29.25 1.30
C ASN A 146 -14.99 -29.70 2.73
N PRO A 147 -15.75 -29.24 3.75
CA PRO A 147 -15.53 -29.66 5.12
C PRO A 147 -15.58 -31.18 5.16
N GLN A 148 -14.44 -31.81 5.46
CA GLN A 148 -14.39 -33.25 5.57
C GLN A 148 -15.43 -33.67 6.60
N LYS A 149 -16.46 -34.39 6.16
CA LYS A 149 -17.25 -35.19 7.06
C LYS A 149 -16.28 -36.22 7.61
N ILE A 150 -15.79 -35.97 8.82
CA ILE A 150 -15.08 -36.96 9.58
C ILE A 150 -16.13 -38.04 9.84
N ASP A 151 -16.16 -39.06 8.99
CA ASP A 151 -16.95 -40.24 9.28
C ASP A 151 -16.43 -40.76 10.61
N PRO A 152 -17.28 -40.85 11.65
CA PRO A 152 -16.83 -41.28 12.95
C PRO A 152 -16.23 -42.68 12.79
N VAL A 153 -14.96 -42.81 13.15
CA VAL A 153 -14.29 -44.12 13.21
C VAL A 153 -15.14 -45.01 14.13
N PRO A 154 -15.54 -46.22 13.69
CA PRO A 154 -16.35 -47.12 14.51
C PRO A 154 -15.71 -47.33 15.88
N LEU A 155 -16.52 -47.26 16.95
CA LEU A 155 -16.04 -47.30 18.33
C LEU A 155 -15.20 -48.55 18.61
N GLU A 156 -15.54 -49.66 17.95
CA GLU A 156 -14.85 -50.94 18.04
C GLU A 156 -13.39 -50.85 17.57
N GLN A 157 -13.11 -50.00 16.59
CA GLN A 157 -11.78 -49.83 16.01
C GLN A 157 -10.90 -48.97 16.92
N LEU A 158 -11.48 -47.96 17.59
CA LEU A 158 -10.79 -47.21 18.63
C LEU A 158 -10.43 -48.07 19.84
N ILE A 159 -11.35 -48.92 20.30
CA ILE A 159 -11.12 -49.81 21.46
C ILE A 159 -9.95 -50.75 21.17
N ARG A 160 -9.90 -51.36 19.98
CA ARG A 160 -8.79 -52.24 19.59
C ARG A 160 -7.44 -51.51 19.57
N GLU A 161 -7.41 -50.29 19.08
CA GLU A 161 -6.17 -49.51 19.00
C GLU A 161 -5.67 -49.09 20.40
N ILE A 162 -6.58 -48.84 21.34
CA ILE A 162 -6.26 -48.58 22.75
C ILE A 162 -5.71 -49.86 23.40
N ASP A 163 -6.40 -50.99 23.26
CA ASP A 163 -5.98 -52.28 23.84
C ASP A 163 -4.60 -52.73 23.30
N GLU A 164 -4.35 -52.55 22.01
CA GLU A 164 -3.05 -52.87 21.39
C GLU A 164 -1.93 -51.95 21.91
N LYS A 165 -2.21 -50.66 22.10
CA LYS A 165 -1.25 -49.71 22.68
C LYS A 165 -0.96 -50.02 24.15
N GLU A 166 -1.97 -50.35 24.94
CA GLU A 166 -1.79 -50.76 26.34
C GLU A 166 -0.96 -52.04 26.42
N LYS A 167 -1.25 -53.05 25.59
CA LYS A 167 -0.47 -54.29 25.53
C LYS A 167 0.98 -54.06 25.08
N MET A 168 1.21 -53.18 24.11
CA MET A 168 2.56 -52.80 23.69
C MET A 168 3.31 -52.09 24.82
N VAL A 169 2.65 -51.19 25.54
CA VAL A 169 3.22 -50.49 26.70
C VAL A 169 3.55 -51.47 27.82
N GLU A 170 2.67 -52.41 28.14
CA GLU A 170 2.90 -53.47 29.13
C GLU A 170 4.07 -54.38 28.73
N SER A 171 4.13 -54.78 27.46
CA SER A 171 5.23 -55.61 26.95
C SER A 171 6.57 -54.88 27.02
N ASN A 172 6.61 -53.60 26.65
CA ASN A 172 7.79 -52.74 26.75
C ASN A 172 8.19 -52.49 28.20
N PHE A 173 7.22 -52.36 29.11
CA PHE A 173 7.47 -52.20 30.55
C PHE A 173 8.03 -53.48 31.18
N SER A 174 7.59 -54.66 30.72
CA SER A 174 8.12 -55.94 31.20
C SER A 174 9.56 -56.22 30.73
N LEU A 175 9.94 -55.73 29.54
CA LEU A 175 11.27 -55.93 28.95
C LEU A 175 12.37 -55.07 29.60
N VAL A 176 12.02 -54.00 30.30
CA VAL A 176 12.98 -53.12 31.01
C VAL A 176 13.25 -53.53 32.46
N ALA A 177 12.53 -54.52 33.00
CA ALA A 177 12.73 -55.03 34.36
C ALA A 177 13.66 -56.26 34.37
N PHE A 178 14.98 -56.05 34.26
CA PHE A 178 15.97 -57.08 34.59
C PHE A 178 16.14 -57.21 36.12
N PRO A 179 16.31 -58.43 36.67
CA PRO A 179 16.46 -58.62 38.10
C PRO A 179 17.82 -58.09 38.57
N ILE A 180 17.78 -57.23 39.58
CA ILE A 180 18.95 -56.73 40.29
C ILE A 180 19.45 -57.90 41.17
N ASN A 181 20.61 -58.47 40.83
CA ASN A 181 21.31 -59.46 41.65
C ASN A 181 22.14 -58.77 42.73
#